data_AF-A0A922EMR6-F1
#
_entry.id   AF-A0A922EMR6-F1
#
_cell.length_a   1.000
_cell.length_b   1.000
_cell.length_c   1.000
_cell.angle_alpha   90.00
_cell.angle_beta   90.00
_cell.angle_gamma   90.00
#
_symmetry.space_group_name_H-M   'P 1'
#
loop_
_entity.id
_entity.type
_entity.pdbx_description
1 polymer ?
#
loop_
_entity_poly.entity_id
_entity_poly.type
_entity_poly.pdbx_seq_one_letter_code
_entity_poly.pdbx_strand_id
1 'polypeptide(L)'
;MMSILFVGMICSISCADIFLVQVPVASLVGKTIGLYFSAQWCLPCVKFAPKLISIYQEIKQMLGEKGDDEDFDVVLISNDHDQESFDSYFETMPWLALPFGDPTGKDLAKHFDVRGIPCLVILGPDGKTVTKHGRNLINLYQENAYPFTKAKVELLEKQMDEEAESLPRSVFHSGHRHELTLVSEGNGGGPFICCGCDEQGSGWAYQCLECGYEVHPKCVSAAADRDSSDNS
;
A
#
# COMPACT_ATOMS: atom_id res chain seq x y z
N MET A 1 -26.43 6.67 14.65
CA MET A 1 -25.04 6.27 14.94
C MET A 1 -24.40 5.92 13.61
N MET A 2 -23.21 6.44 13.28
CA MET A 2 -22.50 6.01 12.06
C MET A 2 -22.07 4.55 12.25
N SER A 3 -22.35 3.73 11.25
CA SER A 3 -22.01 2.30 11.21
C SER A 3 -21.08 2.05 10.02
N ILE A 4 -20.10 1.17 10.18
CA ILE A 4 -19.20 0.73 9.13
C ILE A 4 -19.52 -0.74 8.83
N LEU A 5 -19.37 -1.19 7.60
CA LEU A 5 -19.59 -2.57 7.20
C LEU A 5 -18.34 -3.39 7.44
N PHE A 6 -18.50 -4.59 7.97
CA PHE A 6 -17.52 -5.66 8.02
C PHE A 6 -18.07 -6.86 7.25
N VAL A 7 -17.25 -7.52 6.45
CA VAL A 7 -17.61 -8.82 5.89
C VAL A 7 -17.49 -9.86 7.00
N GLY A 8 -18.61 -10.25 7.59
CA GLY A 8 -18.66 -11.33 8.56
C GLY A 8 -19.06 -12.65 7.91
N MET A 9 -18.22 -13.69 7.99
CA MET A 9 -18.67 -15.06 7.72
C MET A 9 -19.45 -15.57 8.93
N ILE A 10 -20.76 -15.78 8.79
CA ILE A 10 -21.54 -16.54 9.78
C ILE A 10 -21.79 -17.93 9.20
N CYS A 11 -21.12 -18.95 9.74
CA CYS A 11 -21.29 -20.32 9.28
C CYS A 11 -22.65 -20.86 9.76
N SER A 12 -23.66 -20.89 8.89
CA SER A 12 -24.93 -21.60 9.12
C SER A 12 -24.98 -22.88 8.29
N ILE A 13 -25.64 -23.92 8.81
CA ILE A 13 -25.55 -25.34 8.44
C ILE A 13 -25.87 -25.65 6.94
N SER A 14 -26.27 -24.68 6.11
CA SER A 14 -26.76 -24.93 4.75
C SER A 14 -26.31 -23.94 3.65
N CYS A 15 -25.62 -22.84 3.92
CA CYS A 15 -25.11 -21.95 2.87
C CYS A 15 -24.06 -20.97 3.45
N ALA A 16 -23.01 -20.66 2.68
CA ALA A 16 -22.11 -19.56 2.99
C ALA A 16 -22.70 -18.29 2.36
N ASP A 17 -23.68 -17.69 3.03
CA ASP A 17 -24.19 -16.38 2.62
C ASP A 17 -23.29 -15.30 3.22
N ILE A 18 -22.66 -14.48 2.36
CA ILE A 18 -21.90 -13.31 2.78
C ILE A 18 -22.91 -12.28 3.30
N PHE A 19 -22.92 -12.05 4.62
CA PHE A 19 -23.72 -10.98 5.22
C PHE A 19 -22.81 -9.82 5.63
N LEU A 20 -23.13 -8.63 5.15
CA LEU A 20 -22.52 -7.38 5.61
C LEU A 20 -22.97 -7.12 7.05
N VAL A 21 -22.04 -7.25 8.00
CA VAL A 21 -22.28 -6.95 9.42
C VAL A 21 -21.96 -5.49 9.68
N GLN A 22 -22.93 -4.73 10.16
CA GLN A 22 -22.68 -3.38 10.64
C GLN A 22 -21.93 -3.41 11.97
N VAL A 23 -20.75 -2.80 12.02
CA VAL A 23 -19.98 -2.56 13.24
C VAL A 23 -20.04 -1.07 13.61
N PRO A 24 -20.10 -0.75 14.92
CA PRO A 24 -20.10 0.64 15.35
C PRO A 24 -18.72 1.28 15.13
N VAL A 25 -18.67 2.51 14.61
CA VAL A 25 -17.41 3.27 14.46
C VAL A 25 -16.59 3.33 15.76
N ALA A 26 -17.26 3.27 16.92
CA ALA A 26 -16.63 3.24 18.23
C ALA A 26 -15.64 2.06 18.41
N SER A 27 -15.78 0.96 17.68
CA SER A 27 -14.81 -0.16 17.73
C SER A 27 -13.46 0.18 17.08
N LEU A 28 -13.34 1.32 16.40
CA LEU A 28 -12.10 1.80 15.78
C LEU A 28 -11.31 2.76 16.68
N VAL A 29 -11.89 3.17 17.81
CA VAL A 29 -11.23 4.12 18.74
C VAL A 29 -9.96 3.48 19.31
N GLY A 30 -8.86 4.21 19.28
CA GLY A 30 -7.55 3.73 19.76
C GLY A 30 -6.76 2.91 18.74
N LYS A 31 -7.31 2.65 17.54
CA LYS A 31 -6.60 1.93 16.47
C LYS A 31 -5.94 2.88 15.48
N THR A 32 -4.88 2.42 14.82
CA THR A 32 -4.41 3.07 13.58
C THR A 32 -5.37 2.68 12.45
N ILE A 33 -5.91 3.65 11.71
CA ILE A 33 -6.91 3.42 10.67
C ILE A 33 -6.43 3.89 9.32
N GLY A 34 -6.48 3.02 8.31
CA GLY A 34 -6.29 3.38 6.90
C GLY A 34 -7.63 3.66 6.22
N LEU A 35 -7.89 4.91 5.82
CA LEU A 35 -9.02 5.24 4.94
C LEU A 35 -8.59 5.01 3.49
N TYR A 36 -9.12 3.96 2.87
CA TYR A 36 -8.74 3.51 1.54
C TYR A 36 -9.77 3.93 0.50
N PHE A 37 -9.48 5.00 -0.24
CA PHE A 37 -10.29 5.47 -1.35
C PHE A 37 -9.94 4.68 -2.62
N SER A 38 -10.91 3.92 -3.13
CA SER A 38 -10.68 2.95 -4.20
C SER A 38 -11.95 2.65 -5.00
N ALA A 39 -11.82 2.00 -6.15
CA ALA A 39 -12.94 1.49 -6.94
C ALA A 39 -12.53 0.34 -7.86
N GLN A 40 -13.48 -0.55 -8.18
CA GLN A 40 -13.26 -1.71 -9.06
C GLN A 40 -12.95 -1.30 -10.49
N TRP A 41 -13.64 -0.28 -11.01
CA TRP A 41 -13.44 0.21 -12.38
C TRP A 41 -12.07 0.86 -12.60
N CYS A 42 -11.31 1.13 -11.52
CA CYS A 42 -10.04 1.81 -11.58
C CYS A 42 -8.87 0.81 -11.63
N LEU A 43 -8.23 0.67 -12.80
CA LEU A 43 -7.13 -0.29 -12.99
C LEU A 43 -5.97 -0.13 -11.97
N PRO A 44 -5.47 1.09 -11.67
CA PRO A 44 -4.48 1.27 -10.60
C PRO A 44 -4.95 0.78 -9.21
N CYS A 45 -6.25 0.87 -8.90
CA CYS A 45 -6.81 0.39 -7.65
C CYS A 45 -6.82 -1.14 -7.59
N VAL A 46 -7.26 -1.81 -8.66
CA VAL A 46 -7.27 -3.27 -8.77
C VAL A 46 -5.85 -3.84 -8.71
N LYS A 47 -4.86 -3.14 -9.27
CA LYS A 47 -3.44 -3.52 -9.14
C LYS A 47 -2.90 -3.36 -7.71
N PHE A 48 -3.31 -2.30 -6.99
CA PHE A 48 -2.80 -2.01 -5.65
C PHE A 48 -3.46 -2.86 -4.55
N ALA A 49 -4.73 -3.23 -4.69
CA ALA A 49 -5.48 -3.93 -3.65
C ALA A 49 -4.83 -5.23 -3.16
N PRO A 50 -4.36 -6.17 -4.02
CA PRO A 50 -3.68 -7.39 -3.58
C PRO A 50 -2.45 -7.12 -2.72
N LYS A 51 -1.67 -6.09 -3.08
CA LYS A 51 -0.49 -5.67 -2.32
C LYS A 51 -0.87 -5.13 -0.94
N LEU A 52 -1.91 -4.29 -0.88
CA LEU A 52 -2.43 -3.77 0.39
C LEU A 52 -2.97 -4.91 1.27
N ILE A 53 -3.63 -5.92 0.69
CA ILE A 53 -4.13 -7.11 1.42
C ILE A 53 -2.97 -7.87 2.08
N SER A 54 -1.91 -8.17 1.32
CA SER A 54 -0.73 -8.87 1.86
C SER A 54 -0.10 -8.11 3.04
N ILE A 55 0.15 -6.82 2.84
CA ILE A 55 0.80 -5.97 3.85
C ILE A 55 -0.11 -5.77 5.08
N TYR A 56 -1.42 -5.65 4.87
CA TYR A 56 -2.38 -5.62 5.97
C TYR A 56 -2.28 -6.88 6.84
N GLN A 57 -2.26 -8.07 6.22
CA GLN A 57 -2.14 -9.34 6.94
C GLN A 57 -0.82 -9.45 7.71
N GLU A 58 0.29 -9.05 7.10
CA GLU A 58 1.61 -9.02 7.76
C GLU A 58 1.61 -8.08 8.98
N ILE A 59 1.02 -6.88 8.85
CA ILE A 59 0.87 -5.95 9.99
C ILE A 59 0.00 -6.57 11.09
N LYS A 60 -1.16 -7.17 10.76
CA LYS A 60 -2.02 -7.83 11.75
C LYS A 60 -1.28 -8.96 12.48
N GLN A 61 -0.49 -9.74 11.76
CA GLN A 61 0.33 -10.80 12.35
C GLN A 61 1.38 -10.24 13.30
N MET A 62 2.17 -9.24 12.86
CA MET A 62 3.18 -8.59 13.69
C MET A 62 2.59 -7.97 14.97
N LEU A 63 1.38 -7.42 14.89
CA LEU A 63 0.69 -6.85 16.05
C LEU A 63 0.16 -7.92 17.00
N GLY A 64 -0.38 -9.03 16.48
CA GLY A 64 -0.80 -10.17 17.29
C GLY A 64 0.32 -10.78 18.13
N GLU A 65 1.59 -10.67 17.70
CA GLU A 65 2.77 -11.11 18.45
C GLU A 65 3.19 -10.11 19.55
N LYS A 66 2.87 -8.81 19.38
CA LYS A 66 3.28 -7.73 20.29
C LYS A 66 2.27 -7.46 21.42
N GLY A 67 1.06 -7.99 21.34
CA GLY A 67 0.00 -7.87 22.35
C GLY A 67 -1.11 -6.88 21.96
N ASP A 68 -2.14 -6.78 22.80
CA ASP A 68 -3.43 -6.14 22.47
C ASP A 68 -3.43 -4.59 22.48
N ASP A 69 -2.28 -3.95 22.74
CA ASP A 69 -2.20 -2.49 22.92
C ASP A 69 -2.15 -1.70 21.59
N GLU A 70 -1.87 -2.37 20.47
CA GLU A 70 -1.77 -1.77 19.14
C GLU A 70 -2.62 -2.55 18.14
N ASP A 71 -3.37 -1.85 17.29
CA ASP A 71 -4.14 -2.47 16.21
C ASP A 71 -4.14 -1.60 14.95
N PHE A 72 -4.34 -2.24 13.81
CA PHE A 72 -4.45 -1.62 12.49
C PHE A 72 -5.69 -2.15 11.78
N ASP A 73 -6.55 -1.26 11.30
CA ASP A 73 -7.68 -1.63 10.44
C ASP A 73 -7.75 -0.69 9.23
N VAL A 74 -8.36 -1.17 8.15
CA VAL A 74 -8.59 -0.39 6.93
C VAL A 74 -10.10 -0.26 6.70
N VAL A 75 -10.53 0.91 6.25
CA VAL A 75 -11.91 1.19 5.84
C VAL A 75 -11.92 1.61 4.37
N LEU A 76 -12.50 0.77 3.53
CA LEU A 76 -12.77 1.06 2.12
C LEU A 76 -13.80 2.19 2.03
N ILE A 77 -13.44 3.23 1.30
CA ILE A 77 -14.33 4.31 0.87
C ILE A 77 -14.46 4.15 -0.64
N SER A 78 -15.54 3.52 -1.07
CA SER A 78 -15.72 3.18 -2.48
C SER A 78 -16.11 4.38 -3.34
N ASN A 79 -15.49 4.44 -4.50
CA ASN A 79 -15.79 5.34 -5.61
C ASN A 79 -16.49 4.60 -6.77
N ASP A 80 -17.02 3.39 -6.53
CA ASP A 80 -17.77 2.63 -7.52
C ASP A 80 -19.07 3.35 -7.93
N HIS A 81 -19.60 2.98 -9.10
CA HIS A 81 -20.77 3.63 -9.69
C HIS A 81 -22.10 3.01 -9.25
N ASP A 82 -22.04 1.77 -8.75
CA ASP A 82 -23.20 0.97 -8.37
C ASP A 82 -22.85 -0.01 -7.24
N GLN A 83 -23.90 -0.51 -6.59
CA GLN A 83 -23.82 -1.41 -5.45
C GLN A 83 -23.18 -2.76 -5.82
N GLU A 84 -23.47 -3.29 -7.01
CA GLU A 84 -22.98 -4.62 -7.45
C GLU A 84 -21.45 -4.62 -7.61
N SER A 85 -20.91 -3.58 -8.25
CA SER A 85 -19.47 -3.39 -8.39
C SER A 85 -18.80 -3.18 -7.02
N PHE A 86 -19.42 -2.40 -6.13
CA PHE A 86 -18.94 -2.24 -4.76
C PHE A 86 -18.88 -3.58 -4.00
N ASP A 87 -19.97 -4.35 -4.03
CA ASP A 87 -20.07 -5.62 -3.30
C ASP A 87 -19.02 -6.61 -3.83
N SER A 88 -18.95 -6.80 -5.14
CA SER A 88 -17.97 -7.71 -5.78
C SER A 88 -16.52 -7.34 -5.46
N TYR A 89 -16.21 -6.04 -5.39
CA TYR A 89 -14.87 -5.59 -5.06
C TYR A 89 -14.55 -5.71 -3.57
N PHE A 90 -15.50 -5.33 -2.70
CA PHE A 90 -15.33 -5.37 -1.26
C PHE A 90 -15.22 -6.80 -0.71
N GLU A 91 -15.92 -7.76 -1.31
CA GLU A 91 -15.82 -9.20 -0.97
C GLU A 91 -14.39 -9.75 -1.05
N THR A 92 -13.51 -9.11 -1.82
CA THR A 92 -12.09 -9.51 -1.94
C THR A 92 -11.21 -9.01 -0.80
N MET A 93 -11.73 -8.15 0.08
CA MET A 93 -10.94 -7.41 1.07
C MET A 93 -11.16 -7.92 2.50
N PRO A 94 -10.10 -8.08 3.31
CA PRO A 94 -10.20 -8.63 4.67
C PRO A 94 -10.54 -7.57 5.75
N TRP A 95 -11.03 -6.40 5.33
CA TRP A 95 -11.19 -5.23 6.19
C TRP A 95 -12.60 -4.62 6.07
N LEU A 96 -12.77 -3.40 6.56
CA LEU A 96 -14.06 -2.74 6.68
C LEU A 96 -14.40 -1.88 5.46
N ALA A 97 -15.66 -1.47 5.30
CA ALA A 97 -16.07 -0.49 4.29
C ALA A 97 -17.12 0.48 4.82
N LEU A 98 -17.12 1.73 4.35
CA LEU A 98 -18.32 2.55 4.45
C LEU A 98 -19.44 1.95 3.59
N PRO A 99 -20.70 2.00 4.05
CA PRO A 99 -21.83 1.63 3.20
C PRO A 99 -21.80 2.37 1.86
N PHE A 100 -22.09 1.65 0.78
CA PHE A 100 -22.15 2.25 -0.55
C PHE A 100 -23.16 3.40 -0.58
N GLY A 101 -22.75 4.53 -1.18
CA GLY A 101 -23.56 5.74 -1.24
C GLY A 101 -23.64 6.57 0.04
N ASP A 102 -22.95 6.18 1.13
CA ASP A 102 -22.90 7.00 2.36
C ASP A 102 -22.26 8.37 2.05
N PRO A 103 -22.94 9.49 2.40
CA PRO A 103 -22.45 10.84 2.09
C PRO A 103 -21.10 11.15 2.76
N THR A 104 -20.77 10.48 3.87
CA THR A 104 -19.50 10.62 4.59
C THR A 104 -18.31 10.35 3.68
N GLY A 105 -18.43 9.41 2.73
CA GLY A 105 -17.35 9.12 1.78
C GLY A 105 -16.93 10.36 0.96
N LYS A 106 -17.91 11.14 0.50
CA LYS A 106 -17.67 12.39 -0.24
C LYS A 106 -17.10 13.48 0.66
N ASP A 107 -17.58 13.58 1.89
CA ASP A 107 -17.08 14.55 2.87
C ASP A 107 -15.63 14.26 3.26
N LEU A 108 -15.27 12.99 3.45
CA LEU A 108 -13.89 12.56 3.72
C LEU A 108 -12.98 12.82 2.53
N ALA A 109 -13.42 12.48 1.30
CA ALA A 109 -12.65 12.75 0.09
C ALA A 109 -12.34 14.25 -0.05
N LYS A 110 -13.33 15.11 0.22
CA LYS A 110 -13.15 16.56 0.22
C LYS A 110 -12.25 17.04 1.36
N HIS A 111 -12.45 16.54 2.58
CA HIS A 111 -11.67 16.93 3.76
C HIS A 111 -10.18 16.61 3.58
N PHE A 112 -9.86 15.45 3.01
CA PHE A 112 -8.49 15.03 2.79
C PHE A 112 -7.88 15.53 1.48
N ASP A 113 -8.65 16.23 0.63
CA ASP A 113 -8.27 16.68 -0.71
C ASP A 113 -7.84 15.50 -1.61
N VAL A 114 -8.66 14.44 -1.63
CA VAL A 114 -8.45 13.26 -2.46
C VAL A 114 -8.75 13.60 -3.92
N ARG A 115 -7.70 13.83 -4.70
CA ARG A 115 -7.79 14.19 -6.12
C ARG A 115 -7.73 13.00 -7.08
N GLY A 116 -7.39 11.81 -6.59
CA GLY A 116 -7.29 10.59 -7.38
C GLY A 116 -7.22 9.35 -6.52
N ILE A 117 -7.51 8.20 -7.12
CA ILE A 117 -7.50 6.87 -6.48
C ILE A 117 -6.51 5.94 -7.23
N PRO A 118 -5.87 4.98 -6.54
CA PRO A 118 -6.01 4.65 -5.12
C PRO A 118 -5.35 5.68 -4.20
N CYS A 119 -6.03 6.04 -3.11
CA CYS A 119 -5.50 6.89 -2.05
C CYS A 119 -5.69 6.21 -0.70
N LEU A 120 -4.65 6.24 0.15
CA LEU A 120 -4.71 5.68 1.50
C LEU A 120 -4.25 6.75 2.50
N VAL A 121 -5.20 7.23 3.30
CA VAL A 121 -4.95 8.18 4.39
C VAL A 121 -4.84 7.42 5.70
N ILE A 122 -3.77 7.62 6.44
CA ILE A 122 -3.55 6.97 7.73
C ILE A 122 -3.92 7.94 8.86
N LEU A 123 -4.80 7.48 9.73
CA LEU A 123 -5.17 8.10 10.99
C LEU A 123 -4.54 7.33 12.15
N GLY A 124 -4.02 8.05 13.14
CA GLY A 124 -3.47 7.45 14.35
C GLY A 124 -4.55 7.07 15.37
N PRO A 125 -4.17 6.38 16.46
CA PRO A 125 -5.04 6.03 17.57
C PRO A 125 -5.83 7.19 18.18
N ASP A 126 -5.31 8.41 18.07
CA ASP A 126 -5.92 9.64 18.56
C ASP A 126 -6.90 10.29 17.56
N GLY A 127 -7.15 9.62 16.42
CA GLY A 127 -7.99 10.10 15.33
C GLY A 127 -7.36 11.20 14.48
N LYS A 128 -6.12 11.60 14.75
CA LYS A 128 -5.42 12.62 13.93
C LYS A 128 -4.80 11.99 12.70
N THR A 129 -4.67 12.80 11.65
CA THR A 129 -3.97 12.38 10.43
C THR A 129 -2.49 12.19 10.70
N VAL A 130 -2.01 10.98 10.47
CA VAL A 130 -0.57 10.64 10.49
C VAL A 130 0.05 10.95 9.13
N THR A 131 -0.59 10.51 8.04
CA THR A 131 -0.13 10.81 6.67
C THR A 131 -1.25 10.67 5.65
N LYS A 132 -1.20 11.47 4.58
CA LYS A 132 -2.06 11.30 3.39
C LYS A 132 -1.40 10.46 2.29
N HIS A 133 -0.16 10.02 2.52
CA HIS A 133 0.69 9.34 1.53
C HIS A 133 0.83 7.85 1.83
N GLY A 134 -0.12 7.22 2.52
CA GLY A 134 -0.04 5.82 2.95
C GLY A 134 0.21 4.86 1.78
N ARG A 135 -0.43 5.09 0.63
CA ARG A 135 -0.23 4.28 -0.60
C ARG A 135 1.22 4.31 -1.09
N ASN A 136 1.90 5.46 -0.97
CA ASN A 136 3.31 5.57 -1.34
C ASN A 136 4.21 4.88 -0.32
N LEU A 137 3.96 5.05 0.97
CA LEU A 137 4.73 4.40 2.03
C LEU A 137 4.63 2.87 1.96
N ILE A 138 3.45 2.33 1.68
CA ILE A 138 3.25 0.89 1.46
C ILE A 138 4.02 0.40 0.23
N ASN A 139 4.07 1.20 -0.83
CA ASN A 139 4.84 0.81 -2.02
C ASN A 139 6.36 0.80 -1.77
N LEU A 140 6.86 1.73 -0.96
CA LEU A 140 8.30 1.90 -0.70
C LEU A 140 8.80 0.98 0.41
N TYR A 141 8.10 0.96 1.55
CA TYR A 141 8.56 0.34 2.78
C TYR A 141 7.73 -0.89 3.19
N GLN A 142 6.67 -1.22 2.44
CA GLN A 142 5.82 -2.38 2.71
C GLN A 142 5.26 -2.36 4.15
N GLU A 143 5.24 -3.50 4.85
CA GLU A 143 4.83 -3.66 6.24
C GLU A 143 5.71 -2.87 7.22
N ASN A 144 6.99 -2.64 6.87
CA ASN A 144 7.91 -1.85 7.68
C ASN A 144 7.48 -0.38 7.77
N ALA A 145 6.59 0.09 6.90
CA ALA A 145 6.01 1.42 6.98
C ALA A 145 5.25 1.65 8.30
N TYR A 146 4.66 0.60 8.91
CA TYR A 146 3.89 0.73 10.16
C TYR A 146 4.77 1.24 11.32
N PRO A 147 4.29 2.16 12.19
CA PRO A 147 2.94 2.74 12.27
C PRO A 147 2.72 4.00 11.39
N PHE A 148 3.47 4.14 10.31
CA PHE A 148 3.41 5.24 9.33
C PHE A 148 3.76 6.62 9.90
N THR A 149 4.28 6.67 11.12
CA THR A 149 4.65 7.92 11.79
C THR A 149 5.84 8.56 11.10
N LYS A 150 5.89 9.90 11.17
CA LYS A 150 7.02 10.68 10.62
C LYS A 150 8.37 10.16 11.11
N ALA A 151 8.49 9.88 12.41
CA ALA A 151 9.73 9.34 13.00
C ALA A 151 10.10 7.96 12.45
N LYS A 152 9.12 7.09 12.18
CA LYS A 152 9.38 5.78 11.56
C LYS A 152 9.83 5.93 10.11
N VAL A 153 9.21 6.84 9.36
CA VAL A 153 9.62 7.14 7.97
C VAL A 153 11.03 7.72 7.93
N GLU A 154 11.34 8.70 8.77
CA GLU A 154 12.69 9.28 8.89
C GLU A 154 13.76 8.23 9.25
N LEU A 155 13.41 7.25 10.09
CA LEU A 155 14.29 6.12 10.40
C LEU A 155 14.56 5.23 9.17
N LEU A 156 13.51 4.91 8.40
CA LEU A 156 13.64 4.07 7.20
C LEU A 156 14.42 4.77 6.10
N GLU A 157 14.20 6.07 5.91
CA GLU A 157 14.97 6.91 4.98
C GLU A 157 16.47 6.91 5.35
N LYS A 158 16.79 7.09 6.64
CA LYS A 158 18.19 7.03 7.13
C LYS A 158 18.83 5.66 6.90
N GLN A 159 18.08 4.57 7.12
CA GLN A 159 18.57 3.21 6.84
C GLN A 159 18.86 3.02 5.35
N MET A 160 17.99 3.51 4.47
CA MET A 160 18.23 3.47 3.02
C MET A 160 19.47 4.27 2.62
N ASP A 161 19.69 5.45 3.20
CA ASP A 161 20.89 6.26 2.95
C ASP A 161 22.17 5.53 3.38
N GLU A 162 22.17 4.94 4.58
CA GLU A 162 23.31 4.16 5.10
C GLU A 162 23.60 2.91 4.24
N GLU A 163 22.56 2.21 3.79
CA GLU A 163 22.71 1.08 2.87
C GLU A 163 23.28 1.54 1.52
N ALA A 164 22.84 2.69 1.01
CA ALA A 164 23.29 3.24 -0.27
C ALA A 164 24.77 3.64 -0.27
N GLU A 165 25.35 4.03 0.88
CA GLU A 165 26.79 4.30 0.99
C GLU A 165 27.66 3.06 0.68
N SER A 166 27.12 1.86 0.88
CA SER A 166 27.82 0.59 0.62
C SER A 166 27.66 0.10 -0.83
N LEU A 167 26.81 0.74 -1.63
CA LEU A 167 26.53 0.33 -2.99
C LEU A 167 27.58 0.84 -3.99
N PRO A 168 27.87 0.07 -5.06
CA PRO A 168 28.74 0.54 -6.13
C PRO A 168 28.16 1.76 -6.84
N ARG A 169 29.02 2.72 -7.22
CA ARG A 169 28.58 3.94 -7.93
C ARG A 169 27.99 3.67 -9.31
N SER A 170 28.41 2.58 -9.95
CA SER A 170 27.93 2.19 -11.27
C SER A 170 27.84 0.67 -11.41
N VAL A 171 26.87 0.21 -12.21
CA VAL A 171 26.57 -1.21 -12.42
C VAL A 171 26.06 -1.48 -13.84
N PHE A 172 26.21 -2.71 -14.30
CA PHE A 172 25.49 -3.21 -15.47
C PHE A 172 24.29 -4.04 -15.03
N HIS A 173 23.17 -3.93 -15.74
CA HIS A 173 21.94 -4.66 -15.47
C HIS A 173 21.57 -5.52 -16.69
N SER A 174 21.20 -6.79 -16.53
CA SER A 174 20.96 -7.68 -17.69
C SER A 174 19.79 -7.23 -18.57
N GLY A 175 18.82 -6.52 -18.00
CA GLY A 175 17.69 -5.93 -18.73
C GLY A 175 18.02 -4.62 -19.45
N HIS A 176 19.27 -4.14 -19.42
CA HIS A 176 19.65 -2.88 -20.04
C HIS A 176 21.10 -2.87 -20.57
N ARG A 177 21.38 -2.10 -21.63
CA ARG A 177 22.69 -2.16 -22.33
C ARG A 177 23.71 -1.12 -21.87
N HIS A 178 23.28 0.00 -21.32
CA HIS A 178 24.17 1.05 -20.82
C HIS A 178 24.51 0.81 -19.35
N GLU A 179 25.65 1.35 -18.92
CA GLU A 179 26.02 1.39 -17.51
C GLU A 179 25.03 2.29 -16.73
N LEU A 180 24.55 1.82 -15.59
CA LEU A 180 23.65 2.56 -14.72
C LEU A 180 24.46 3.24 -13.62
N THR A 181 24.14 4.48 -13.32
CA THR A 181 24.74 5.26 -12.23
C THR A 181 23.82 5.27 -11.02
N LEU A 182 24.37 5.08 -9.82
CA LEU A 182 23.63 5.25 -8.58
C LEU A 182 23.28 6.73 -8.38
N VAL A 183 22.00 7.04 -8.30
CA VAL A 183 21.42 8.38 -8.13
C VAL A 183 20.54 8.44 -6.88
N SER A 184 20.40 9.64 -6.32
CA SER A 184 19.52 9.99 -5.22
C SER A 184 18.54 11.10 -5.62
N GLU A 185 17.59 11.46 -4.75
CA GLU A 185 16.52 12.45 -5.02
C GLU A 185 17.03 13.82 -5.54
N GLY A 186 18.29 14.18 -5.28
CA GLY A 186 18.90 15.42 -5.75
C GLY A 186 19.53 15.39 -7.15
N ASN A 187 19.79 14.22 -7.74
CA ASN A 187 20.50 14.09 -9.02
C ASN A 187 19.89 13.08 -10.01
N GLY A 188 18.76 12.46 -9.65
CA GLY A 188 18.00 11.59 -10.56
C GLY A 188 16.97 10.70 -9.85
N GLY A 189 17.27 10.24 -8.63
CA GLY A 189 16.47 9.29 -7.84
C GLY A 189 15.24 9.88 -7.13
N GLY A 190 14.37 10.58 -7.87
CA GLY A 190 13.07 10.99 -7.36
C GLY A 190 12.08 9.82 -7.26
N PRO A 191 10.76 10.06 -7.34
CA PRO A 191 9.78 9.01 -7.58
C PRO A 191 9.96 8.41 -8.98
N PHE A 192 10.15 7.09 -9.07
CA PHE A 192 10.29 6.36 -10.34
C PHE A 192 9.49 5.06 -10.35
N ILE A 193 9.29 4.47 -11.53
CA ILE A 193 8.81 3.10 -11.68
C ILE A 193 9.99 2.23 -12.11
N CYS A 194 10.32 1.23 -11.30
CA CYS A 194 11.45 0.36 -11.56
C CYS A 194 11.20 -0.49 -12.80
N CYS A 195 12.08 -0.38 -13.79
CA CYS A 195 12.01 -1.10 -15.05
C CYS A 195 12.24 -2.62 -14.90
N GLY A 196 12.75 -3.08 -13.75
CA GLY A 196 13.01 -4.50 -13.47
C GLY A 196 11.85 -5.24 -12.81
N CYS A 197 11.04 -4.56 -12.01
CA CYS A 197 9.94 -5.18 -11.26
C CYS A 197 8.58 -4.49 -11.43
N ASP A 198 8.50 -3.38 -12.19
CA ASP A 198 7.30 -2.56 -12.39
C ASP A 198 6.71 -1.97 -11.08
N GLU A 199 7.51 -1.93 -10.02
CA GLU A 199 7.12 -1.37 -8.72
C GLU A 199 7.65 0.05 -8.53
N GLN A 200 6.92 0.85 -7.77
CA GLN A 200 7.32 2.23 -7.46
C GLN A 200 8.58 2.26 -6.58
N GLY A 201 9.53 3.13 -6.93
CA GLY A 201 10.69 3.49 -6.13
C GLY A 201 10.71 4.98 -5.79
N SER A 202 11.54 5.35 -4.82
CA SER A 202 11.82 6.75 -4.45
C SER A 202 13.18 6.82 -3.76
N GLY A 203 13.89 7.93 -3.92
CA GLY A 203 15.18 8.16 -3.26
C GLY A 203 16.33 7.53 -4.01
N TRP A 204 16.75 6.32 -3.67
CA TRP A 204 17.91 5.69 -4.31
C TRP A 204 17.51 4.82 -5.49
N ALA A 205 18.18 5.03 -6.63
CA ALA A 205 17.96 4.29 -7.87
C ALA A 205 19.26 4.09 -8.65
N TYR A 206 19.32 3.05 -9.48
CA TYR A 206 20.30 3.01 -10.57
C TYR A 206 19.65 3.51 -11.84
N GLN A 207 20.18 4.62 -12.38
CA GLN A 207 19.64 5.32 -13.54
C GLN A 207 20.64 5.30 -14.70
N CYS A 208 20.17 4.98 -15.89
CA CYS A 208 20.87 5.22 -17.14
C CYS A 208 20.70 6.69 -17.53
N LEU A 209 21.77 7.47 -17.49
CA LEU A 209 21.74 8.89 -17.85
C LEU A 209 21.55 9.13 -19.36
N GLU A 210 21.73 8.09 -20.20
CA GLU A 210 21.55 8.19 -21.65
C GLU A 210 20.10 8.04 -22.09
N CYS A 211 19.32 7.16 -21.44
CA CYS A 211 17.97 6.83 -21.89
C CYS A 211 16.90 6.83 -20.78
N GLY A 212 17.26 7.16 -19.54
CA GLY A 212 16.32 7.23 -18.41
C GLY A 212 15.84 5.88 -17.88
N TYR A 213 16.56 4.78 -18.16
CA TYR A 213 16.25 3.48 -17.57
C TYR A 213 16.54 3.49 -16.07
N GLU A 214 15.55 3.18 -15.23
CA GLU A 214 15.66 3.25 -13.77
C GLU A 214 15.27 1.94 -13.09
N VAL A 215 16.08 1.47 -12.15
CA VAL A 215 15.79 0.28 -11.34
C VAL A 215 16.10 0.52 -9.87
N HIS A 216 15.38 -0.18 -8.99
CA HIS A 216 15.73 -0.21 -7.56
C HIS A 216 17.14 -0.79 -7.37
N PRO A 217 17.87 -0.36 -6.34
CA PRO A 217 19.14 -0.97 -5.96
C PRO A 217 19.10 -2.50 -5.84
N LYS A 218 18.05 -3.04 -5.20
CA LYS A 218 17.82 -4.48 -5.06
C LYS A 218 17.51 -5.21 -6.37
N CYS A 219 17.07 -4.51 -7.40
CA CYS A 219 16.72 -5.11 -8.69
C CYS A 219 17.95 -5.30 -9.60
N VAL A 220 19.12 -4.78 -9.23
CA VAL A 220 20.35 -4.95 -10.00
C VAL A 220 20.88 -6.40 -9.94
N SER A 221 20.78 -7.05 -8.77
CA SER A 221 21.25 -8.42 -8.57
C SER A 221 20.21 -9.49 -8.93
N ALA A 222 18.91 -9.15 -8.92
CA ALA A 222 17.79 -10.09 -9.11
C ALA A 222 17.61 -10.59 -10.57
N ALA A 223 18.49 -10.17 -11.47
CA ALA A 223 18.40 -10.51 -12.89
C ALA A 223 19.15 -11.81 -13.26
N ALA A 224 19.73 -12.51 -12.27
CA ALA A 224 20.41 -13.79 -12.45
C ALA A 224 19.51 -15.03 -12.19
N ASP A 225 18.32 -14.88 -11.60
CA ASP A 225 17.50 -16.02 -11.12
C ASP A 225 16.20 -16.26 -11.92
N ARG A 226 16.08 -15.72 -13.15
CA ARG A 226 14.94 -16.03 -14.06
C ARG A 226 15.35 -16.84 -15.27
N ASP A 227 16.23 -17.81 -15.08
CA ASP A 227 16.60 -18.78 -16.13
C ASP A 227 16.76 -20.19 -15.53
N SER A 228 15.71 -20.68 -14.86
CA SER A 228 15.63 -22.09 -14.45
C SER A 228 14.19 -22.59 -14.30
N SER A 229 13.36 -22.42 -15.33
CA SER A 229 12.14 -23.21 -15.50
C SER A 229 11.59 -23.08 -16.91
N ASP A 230 12.35 -23.56 -17.90
CA ASP A 230 11.77 -24.10 -19.13
C ASP A 230 12.79 -25.03 -19.83
N ASN A 231 12.97 -26.23 -19.26
CA ASN A 231 13.37 -27.40 -20.04
C ASN A 231 13.09 -28.69 -19.25
N SER A 232 11.90 -29.27 -19.42
CA SER A 232 11.60 -30.73 -19.38
C SER A 232 10.14 -30.97 -19.73
#